data_AF-A0A1V1W4Y3-F1
#
_entry.id   AF-A0A1V1W4Y3-F1
#
_cell.length_a   1.000
_cell.length_b   1.000
_cell.length_c   1.000
_cell.angle_alpha   90.00
_cell.angle_beta   90.00
_cell.angle_gamma   90.00
#
_symmetry.space_group_name_H-M   'P 1'
#
loop_
_entity.id
_entity.type
_entity.pdbx_description
1 polymer ?
#
loop_
_entity_poly.entity_id
_entity_poly.type
_entity_poly.pdbx_seq_one_letter_code
_entity_poly.pdbx_strand_id
1 'polypeptide(L)'
;MRSVGWGPRASAGPSDTSRNPPAPGSEPARRQGFRSRVSVPHVGREHVLFDVHAGLEERKEDTVIIDLPEDKDPILYVWGEMVPGIGIAASTFATSVYEHTTLGLREFEAARLRIAQVNGCLFCQDWRTERDGVQVEGDFAESVTEWRTTPAFDDRTRLAAEYAERYALDHHGLDAGFWTRMKASYTDREIVELSMCLGSWLAFGRLNRVLGLDAECVLPSHLPNHLPSHAIRADGQA
;
A
#
# COMPACT_ATOMS: atom_id res chain seq x y z
N MET A 1 -26.97 -18.21 -2.07
CA MET A 1 -25.54 -17.85 -2.21
C MET A 1 -24.78 -18.45 -1.04
N ARG A 2 -23.84 -19.37 -1.29
CA ARG A 2 -23.08 -20.06 -0.24
C ARG A 2 -21.82 -19.26 0.06
N SER A 3 -21.71 -18.79 1.30
CA SER A 3 -20.53 -18.14 1.87
C SER A 3 -19.38 -19.15 1.99
N VAL A 4 -18.24 -18.88 1.35
CA VAL A 4 -17.02 -19.65 1.53
C VAL A 4 -16.31 -19.09 2.77
N GLY A 5 -16.58 -19.69 3.94
CA GLY A 5 -15.96 -19.30 5.19
C GLY A 5 -14.54 -19.86 5.30
N TRP A 6 -13.54 -18.99 5.31
CA TRP A 6 -12.20 -19.31 5.79
C TRP A 6 -12.20 -19.21 7.32
N GLY A 7 -12.51 -20.32 7.98
CA GLY A 7 -12.36 -20.48 9.43
C GLY A 7 -11.25 -21.51 9.72
N PRO A 8 -10.40 -21.31 10.74
CA PRO A 8 -9.34 -22.24 11.06
C PRO A 8 -9.93 -23.52 11.69
N ARG A 9 -9.61 -24.69 11.11
CA ARG A 9 -9.77 -26.00 11.78
C ARG A 9 -8.39 -26.60 12.02
N ALA A 10 -8.01 -26.75 13.28
CA ALA A 10 -7.66 -28.03 13.89
C ALA A 10 -7.04 -27.81 15.28
N SER A 11 -7.71 -28.31 16.32
CA SER A 11 -7.08 -28.70 17.58
C SER A 11 -6.55 -30.13 17.42
N ALA A 12 -5.23 -30.31 17.58
CA ALA A 12 -4.59 -31.61 17.59
C ALA A 12 -4.60 -32.19 19.02
N GLY A 13 -5.22 -33.36 19.19
CA GLY A 13 -5.07 -34.22 20.37
C GLY A 13 -3.83 -35.11 20.28
N PRO A 14 -3.41 -35.74 21.39
CA PRO A 14 -2.06 -36.29 21.53
C PRO A 14 -1.81 -37.62 20.80
N SER A 15 -0.52 -37.81 20.48
CA SER A 15 0.14 -38.86 19.71
C SER A 15 0.00 -40.29 20.24
N ASP A 16 -0.34 -41.22 19.36
CA ASP A 16 -0.20 -42.67 19.57
C ASP A 16 1.00 -43.19 18.75
N THR A 17 2.08 -43.53 19.47
CA THR A 17 3.30 -44.13 18.93
C THR A 17 3.22 -45.65 19.03
N SER A 18 2.57 -46.30 18.08
CA SER A 18 2.86 -47.72 17.78
C SER A 18 2.43 -48.10 16.36
N ARG A 19 3.41 -48.26 15.46
CA ARG A 19 3.27 -49.11 14.26
C ARG A 19 4.65 -49.43 13.68
N ASN A 20 4.96 -50.72 13.65
CA ASN A 20 6.20 -51.32 13.15
C ASN A 20 6.50 -50.96 11.68
N PRO A 21 7.78 -50.96 11.25
CA PRO A 21 8.15 -50.72 9.86
C PRO A 21 7.79 -51.92 8.97
N PRO A 22 7.31 -51.70 7.72
CA PRO A 22 7.04 -52.77 6.78
C PRO A 22 8.32 -53.32 6.09
N ALA A 23 8.30 -54.61 5.77
CA ALA A 23 9.37 -55.39 5.16
C ALA A 23 9.70 -54.98 3.70
N PRO A 24 10.91 -55.24 3.20
CA PRO A 24 11.34 -54.81 1.87
C PRO A 24 10.87 -55.78 0.78
N GLY A 25 10.30 -55.25 -0.30
CA GLY A 25 10.07 -55.99 -1.54
C GLY A 25 8.61 -56.01 -2.01
N SER A 26 8.19 -54.95 -2.70
CA SER A 26 7.24 -55.02 -3.81
C SER A 26 7.22 -53.67 -4.54
N GLU A 27 7.72 -53.69 -5.76
CA GLU A 27 7.82 -52.54 -6.66
C GLU A 27 6.47 -52.31 -7.37
N PRO A 28 5.87 -51.11 -7.35
CA PRO A 28 4.72 -50.81 -8.19
C PRO A 28 5.14 -50.02 -9.45
N ALA A 29 4.88 -50.67 -10.59
CA ALA A 29 4.76 -50.21 -11.97
C ALA A 29 5.05 -48.72 -12.30
N ARG A 30 6.05 -48.53 -13.17
CA ARG A 30 6.29 -47.31 -13.97
C ARG A 30 5.01 -46.82 -14.65
N ARG A 31 4.52 -45.64 -14.27
CA ARG A 31 3.62 -44.87 -15.13
C ARG A 31 4.45 -44.11 -16.16
N GLN A 32 4.21 -44.45 -17.43
CA GLN A 32 4.76 -43.80 -18.60
C GLN A 32 4.44 -42.30 -18.60
N GLY A 33 5.42 -41.51 -19.03
CA GLY A 33 5.41 -40.06 -18.96
C GLY A 33 4.42 -39.40 -19.91
N PHE A 34 3.85 -38.31 -19.43
CA PHE A 34 3.28 -37.26 -20.26
C PHE A 34 4.16 -36.02 -20.10
N ARG A 35 5.18 -35.89 -20.95
CA ARG A 35 5.93 -34.63 -21.11
C ARG A 35 5.16 -33.77 -22.11
N SER A 36 4.25 -32.93 -21.63
CA SER A 36 3.78 -31.81 -22.44
C SER A 36 4.92 -30.79 -22.53
N ARG A 37 5.56 -30.70 -23.71
CA ARG A 37 6.35 -29.52 -24.08
C ARG A 37 5.38 -28.34 -24.16
N VAL A 38 5.30 -27.54 -23.10
CA VAL A 38 4.74 -26.19 -23.21
C VAL A 38 5.86 -25.31 -23.73
N SER A 39 5.84 -25.03 -25.02
CA SER A 39 6.69 -24.02 -25.64
C SER A 39 6.26 -22.66 -25.11
N VAL A 40 7.04 -22.05 -24.23
CA VAL A 40 6.87 -20.65 -23.84
C VAL A 40 7.50 -19.82 -24.96
N PRO A 41 6.73 -18.98 -25.68
CA PRO A 41 7.34 -18.08 -26.66
C PRO A 41 8.24 -17.08 -25.95
N HIS A 42 9.45 -16.90 -26.49
CA HIS A 42 10.43 -15.93 -26.04
C HIS A 42 9.92 -14.54 -26.41
N VAL A 43 9.25 -13.85 -25.48
CA VAL A 43 8.93 -12.43 -25.64
C VAL A 43 10.23 -11.66 -25.42
N GLY A 44 10.71 -11.03 -26.50
CA GLY A 44 11.89 -10.18 -26.47
C GLY A 44 11.72 -9.08 -25.42
N ARG A 45 12.77 -8.86 -24.64
CA ARG A 45 12.91 -7.71 -23.76
C ARG A 45 13.09 -6.46 -24.63
N GLU A 46 12.00 -5.87 -25.06
CA GLU A 46 12.00 -4.45 -25.37
C GLU A 46 11.89 -3.72 -24.04
N HIS A 47 12.90 -2.91 -23.73
CA HIS A 47 12.85 -1.94 -22.64
C HIS A 47 11.76 -0.93 -22.99
N VAL A 48 10.53 -1.19 -22.56
CA VAL A 48 9.48 -0.19 -22.55
C VAL A 48 9.85 0.76 -21.41
N LEU A 49 10.55 1.85 -21.75
CA LEU A 49 10.52 3.07 -20.96
C LEU A 49 9.04 3.44 -20.89
N PHE A 50 8.39 3.07 -19.79
CA PHE A 50 7.04 3.52 -19.49
C PHE A 50 7.17 5.00 -19.20
N ASP A 51 7.02 5.80 -20.24
CA ASP A 51 7.01 7.25 -20.14
C ASP A 51 5.77 7.63 -19.34
N VAL A 52 5.96 7.81 -18.03
CA VAL A 52 4.93 8.20 -17.06
C VAL A 52 4.24 9.52 -17.43
N HIS A 53 4.76 10.26 -18.41
CA HIS A 53 4.18 11.51 -18.90
C HIS A 53 3.27 11.33 -20.12
N ALA A 54 3.38 10.24 -20.88
CA ALA A 54 2.71 10.09 -22.18
C ALA A 54 1.20 9.76 -22.09
N GLY A 55 0.66 9.52 -20.90
CA GLY A 55 -0.76 9.19 -20.69
C GLY A 55 -1.65 10.36 -20.22
N LEU A 56 -1.11 11.57 -20.13
CA LEU A 56 -1.79 12.70 -19.47
C LEU A 56 -2.61 13.59 -20.42
N GLU A 57 -2.52 13.42 -21.73
CA GLU A 57 -3.10 14.39 -22.69
C GLU A 57 -4.52 14.06 -23.18
N GLU A 58 -5.20 13.00 -22.71
CA GLU A 58 -6.56 12.66 -23.18
C GLU A 58 -7.59 12.26 -22.11
N ARG A 59 -7.35 12.59 -20.84
CA ARG A 59 -8.41 12.54 -19.80
C ARG A 59 -9.17 13.87 -19.80
N LYS A 60 -10.17 13.98 -20.67
CA LYS A 60 -11.23 15.00 -20.59
C LYS A 60 -11.85 14.97 -19.19
N GLU A 61 -11.64 16.04 -18.44
CA GLU A 61 -12.15 16.35 -17.09
C GLU A 61 -11.85 15.30 -16.00
N ASP A 62 -11.26 15.78 -14.90
CA ASP A 62 -11.15 15.06 -13.63
C ASP A 62 -12.55 14.88 -12.99
N THR A 63 -13.45 14.20 -13.70
CA THR A 63 -14.81 13.94 -13.25
C THR A 63 -14.84 12.68 -12.40
N VAL A 64 -15.40 12.80 -11.20
CA VAL A 64 -15.74 11.63 -10.39
C VAL A 64 -16.64 10.68 -11.17
N ILE A 65 -16.30 9.39 -11.16
CA ILE A 65 -16.96 8.36 -11.99
C ILE A 65 -18.30 7.88 -11.40
N ILE A 66 -18.52 8.10 -10.10
CA ILE A 66 -19.67 7.61 -9.34
C ILE A 66 -20.55 8.76 -8.87
N ASP A 67 -21.84 8.50 -8.72
CA ASP A 67 -22.78 9.50 -8.20
C ASP A 67 -22.51 9.74 -6.70
N LEU A 68 -22.14 10.97 -6.37
CA LEU A 68 -21.90 11.41 -5.00
C LEU A 68 -22.94 12.47 -4.58
N PRO A 69 -23.40 12.45 -3.32
CA PRO A 69 -24.16 13.56 -2.76
C PRO A 69 -23.33 14.85 -2.76
N GLU A 70 -23.89 15.96 -3.23
CA GLU A 70 -23.21 17.26 -3.34
C GLU A 70 -22.73 17.81 -1.99
N ASP A 71 -23.36 17.39 -0.88
CA ASP A 71 -23.09 17.87 0.47
C ASP A 71 -22.05 17.03 1.24
N LYS A 72 -21.42 16.04 0.59
CA LYS A 72 -20.51 15.10 1.24
C LYS A 72 -19.11 15.10 0.65
N ASP A 73 -18.13 14.91 1.52
CA ASP A 73 -16.75 14.64 1.10
C ASP A 73 -16.70 13.30 0.34
N PRO A 74 -16.17 13.28 -0.89
CA PRO A 74 -16.11 12.08 -1.72
C PRO A 74 -15.44 10.88 -1.06
N ILE A 75 -14.28 11.09 -0.43
CA ILE A 75 -13.51 10.02 0.20
C ILE A 75 -14.25 9.52 1.43
N LEU A 76 -14.66 10.42 2.33
CA LEU A 76 -15.35 10.02 3.56
C LEU A 76 -16.67 9.30 3.28
N TYR A 77 -17.42 9.72 2.27
CA TYR A 77 -18.68 9.07 1.90
C TYR A 77 -18.46 7.67 1.33
N VAL A 78 -17.54 7.51 0.37
CA VAL A 78 -17.25 6.22 -0.26
C VAL A 78 -16.77 5.20 0.76
N TRP A 79 -15.91 5.63 1.68
CA TRP A 79 -15.29 4.76 2.67
C TRP A 79 -16.15 4.55 3.92
N GLY A 80 -16.93 5.55 4.34
CA GLY A 80 -17.70 5.51 5.57
C GLY A 80 -19.14 5.04 5.40
N GLU A 81 -19.77 5.31 4.25
CA GLU A 81 -21.22 5.20 4.09
C GLU A 81 -21.66 4.39 2.87
N MET A 82 -21.01 4.55 1.72
CA MET A 82 -21.46 3.92 0.47
C MET A 82 -21.38 2.39 0.52
N VAL A 83 -20.34 1.85 1.17
CA VAL A 83 -20.12 0.40 1.30
C VAL A 83 -19.79 0.01 2.76
N PRO A 84 -20.71 0.16 3.72
CA PRO A 84 -20.40 0.20 5.15
C PRO A 84 -19.76 -1.09 5.69
N GLY A 85 -20.01 -2.25 5.07
CA GLY A 85 -19.35 -3.51 5.45
C GLY A 85 -17.89 -3.64 4.96
N ILE A 86 -17.55 -3.00 3.85
CA ILE A 86 -16.22 -3.09 3.21
C ILE A 86 -15.40 -1.85 3.53
N GLY A 87 -15.98 -0.66 3.32
CA GLY A 87 -15.35 0.63 3.51
C GLY A 87 -14.86 0.84 4.94
N ILE A 88 -15.67 0.54 5.96
CA ILE A 88 -15.25 0.68 7.37
C ILE A 88 -14.06 -0.23 7.70
N ALA A 89 -14.09 -1.48 7.23
CA ALA A 89 -12.98 -2.41 7.43
C ALA A 89 -11.72 -1.96 6.68
N ALA A 90 -11.87 -1.44 5.45
CA ALA A 90 -10.79 -0.87 4.67
C ALA A 90 -10.20 0.38 5.36
N SER A 91 -11.03 1.30 5.86
CA SER A 91 -10.60 2.48 6.62
C SER A 91 -9.84 2.08 7.88
N THR A 92 -10.33 1.08 8.61
CA THR A 92 -9.66 0.58 9.80
C THR A 92 -8.28 0.03 9.45
N PHE A 93 -8.18 -0.77 8.39
CA PHE A 93 -6.88 -1.27 7.92
C PHE A 93 -5.96 -0.13 7.45
N ALA A 94 -6.48 0.85 6.71
CA ALA A 94 -5.74 2.02 6.25
C ALA A 94 -5.19 2.84 7.43
N THR A 95 -5.96 2.99 8.51
CA THR A 95 -5.51 3.67 9.73
C THR A 95 -4.47 2.84 10.49
N SER A 96 -4.70 1.53 10.65
CA SER A 96 -3.79 0.64 11.40
C SER A 96 -2.36 0.64 10.86
N VAL A 97 -2.15 0.78 9.54
CA VAL A 97 -0.79 0.82 8.99
C VAL A 97 0.00 2.07 9.41
N TYR A 98 -0.66 3.18 9.73
CA TYR A 98 -0.01 4.38 10.27
C TYR A 98 0.16 4.31 11.80
N GLU A 99 -0.81 3.75 12.51
CA GLU A 99 -0.83 3.72 13.98
C GLU A 99 0.07 2.64 14.60
N HIS A 100 0.32 1.54 13.90
CA HIS A 100 0.93 0.34 14.50
C HIS A 100 2.25 -0.11 13.87
N THR A 101 2.67 0.53 12.78
CA THR A 101 3.95 0.20 12.14
C THR A 101 5.12 0.52 13.04
N THR A 102 6.15 -0.33 13.01
CA THR A 102 7.42 -0.11 13.72
C THR A 102 8.52 0.44 12.81
N LEU A 103 8.23 0.69 11.53
CA LEU A 103 9.18 1.25 10.57
C LEU A 103 9.54 2.69 10.96
N GLY A 104 10.79 3.10 10.76
CA GLY A 104 11.20 4.49 10.91
C GLY A 104 10.48 5.42 9.93
N LEU A 105 10.42 6.71 10.28
CA LEU A 105 9.67 7.72 9.54
C LEU A 105 10.12 7.83 8.08
N ARG A 106 11.45 7.82 7.83
CA ARG A 106 12.02 8.01 6.48
C ARG A 106 11.68 6.85 5.56
N GLU A 107 11.92 5.60 5.98
CA GLU A 107 11.63 4.45 5.14
C GLU A 107 10.13 4.27 4.89
N PHE A 108 9.30 4.58 5.90
CA PHE A 108 7.85 4.53 5.78
C PHE A 108 7.35 5.55 4.76
N GLU A 109 7.80 6.81 4.89
CA GLU A 109 7.36 7.87 3.99
C GLU A 109 7.94 7.69 2.58
N ALA A 110 9.16 7.17 2.43
CA ALA A 110 9.72 6.86 1.12
C ALA A 110 8.91 5.81 0.37
N ALA A 111 8.50 4.73 1.05
CA ALA A 111 7.63 3.72 0.47
C ALA A 111 6.23 4.27 0.15
N ARG A 112 5.64 5.03 1.08
CA ARG A 112 4.30 5.63 0.93
C ARG A 112 4.24 6.58 -0.26
N LEU A 113 5.17 7.54 -0.33
CA LEU A 113 5.27 8.49 -1.43
C LEU A 113 5.54 7.78 -2.75
N ARG A 114 6.40 6.76 -2.78
CA ARG A 114 6.66 6.04 -4.03
C ARG A 114 5.42 5.33 -4.55
N ILE A 115 4.62 4.70 -3.68
CA ILE A 115 3.32 4.14 -4.08
C ILE A 115 2.36 5.24 -4.56
N ALA A 116 2.29 6.38 -3.87
CA ALA A 116 1.43 7.49 -4.27
C ALA A 116 1.79 8.02 -5.68
N GLN A 117 3.08 8.19 -5.97
CA GLN A 117 3.62 8.57 -7.28
C GLN A 117 3.29 7.53 -8.36
N VAL A 118 3.49 6.24 -8.07
CA VAL A 118 3.17 5.15 -9.02
C VAL A 118 1.67 5.06 -9.31
N ASN A 119 0.84 5.31 -8.30
CA ASN A 119 -0.62 5.34 -8.46
C ASN A 119 -1.11 6.60 -9.17
N GLY A 120 -0.33 7.69 -9.15
CA GLY A 120 -0.76 9.00 -9.62
C GLY A 120 -1.90 9.60 -8.79
N CYS A 121 -2.06 9.18 -7.52
CA CYS A 121 -3.11 9.69 -6.63
C CYS A 121 -2.72 11.07 -6.10
N LEU A 122 -3.42 12.14 -6.49
CA LEU A 122 -3.05 13.52 -6.15
C LEU A 122 -3.14 13.78 -4.64
N PHE A 123 -4.30 13.49 -4.03
CA PHE A 123 -4.49 13.53 -2.59
C PHE A 123 -3.39 12.77 -1.81
N CYS A 124 -3.04 11.58 -2.29
CA CYS A 124 -2.02 10.76 -1.64
C CYS A 124 -0.62 11.39 -1.76
N GLN A 125 -0.31 12.05 -2.88
CA GLN A 125 0.98 12.73 -3.06
C GLN A 125 1.10 13.98 -2.18
N ASP A 126 0.00 14.65 -1.87
CA ASP A 126 0.00 15.85 -1.01
C ASP A 126 -0.03 15.52 0.49
N TRP A 127 -0.53 14.33 0.86
CA TRP A 127 -0.49 13.86 2.23
C TRP A 127 0.95 13.80 2.79
N ARG A 128 1.15 14.18 4.05
CA ARG A 128 2.45 14.06 4.75
C ARG A 128 2.28 13.23 6.00
N THR A 129 3.12 12.20 6.15
CA THR A 129 3.18 11.45 7.41
C THR A 129 3.88 12.31 8.46
N GLU A 130 3.19 12.55 9.57
CA GLU A 130 3.75 13.17 10.77
C GLU A 130 3.78 12.13 11.89
N ARG A 131 4.89 12.10 12.64
CA ARG A 131 5.02 11.29 13.86
C ARG A 131 5.65 12.13 14.95
N ASP A 132 4.95 12.25 16.08
CA ASP A 132 5.39 13.02 17.24
C ASP A 132 5.78 14.48 16.88
N GLY A 133 5.03 15.10 15.95
CA GLY A 133 5.30 16.46 15.46
C GLY A 133 6.47 16.57 14.46
N VAL A 134 7.03 15.44 14.00
CA VAL A 134 8.15 15.38 13.06
C VAL A 134 7.67 14.88 11.70
N GLN A 135 8.10 15.58 10.65
CA GLN A 135 7.93 15.19 9.25
C GLN A 135 9.30 15.02 8.58
N VAL A 136 9.33 14.38 7.42
CA VAL A 136 10.52 14.35 6.55
C VAL A 136 10.82 15.73 5.98
N GLU A 137 12.00 15.88 5.37
CA GLU A 137 12.43 17.14 4.77
C GLU A 137 11.52 17.59 3.61
N GLY A 138 11.52 18.89 3.32
CA GLY A 138 10.64 19.48 2.30
C GLY A 138 10.88 18.97 0.88
N ASP A 139 12.12 18.61 0.55
CA ASP A 139 12.58 18.08 -0.76
C ASP A 139 12.54 16.54 -0.83
N PHE A 140 11.91 15.90 0.16
CA PHE A 140 11.91 14.45 0.26
C PHE A 140 11.11 13.80 -0.86
N ALA A 141 10.04 14.43 -1.35
CA ALA A 141 9.23 13.90 -2.44
C ALA A 141 10.02 13.80 -3.76
N GLU A 142 10.83 14.81 -4.06
CA GLU A 142 11.75 14.84 -5.19
C GLU A 142 12.83 13.77 -5.02
N SER A 143 13.36 13.62 -3.81
CA SER A 143 14.32 12.54 -3.50
C SER A 143 13.71 11.15 -3.69
N VAL A 144 12.42 10.96 -3.39
CA VAL A 144 11.71 9.68 -3.64
C VAL A 144 11.53 9.43 -5.14
N THR A 145 11.28 10.47 -5.95
CA THR A 145 11.26 10.33 -7.41
C THR A 145 12.61 9.81 -7.93
N GLU A 146 13.70 10.37 -7.40
CA GLU A 146 15.08 10.02 -7.74
C GLU A 146 15.68 8.94 -6.82
N TRP A 147 14.85 8.06 -6.23
CA TRP A 147 15.27 7.13 -5.18
C TRP A 147 16.48 6.26 -5.56
N ARG A 148 16.69 5.99 -6.86
CA ARG A 148 17.80 5.16 -7.35
C ARG A 148 19.16 5.82 -7.16
N THR A 149 19.22 7.14 -7.25
CA THR A 149 20.47 7.90 -7.45
C THR A 149 20.66 9.00 -6.41
N THR A 150 19.59 9.44 -5.75
CA THR A 150 19.68 10.51 -4.74
C THR A 150 20.70 10.17 -3.65
N PRO A 151 21.61 11.08 -3.26
CA PRO A 151 22.51 10.87 -2.13
C PRO A 151 21.82 11.05 -0.77
N ALA A 152 20.57 11.55 -0.73
CA ALA A 152 19.85 11.84 0.51
C ALA A 152 19.35 10.60 1.28
N PHE A 153 19.36 9.43 0.63
CA PHE A 153 18.84 8.18 1.19
C PHE A 153 19.94 7.26 1.68
N ASP A 154 19.79 6.80 2.92
CA ASP A 154 20.49 5.63 3.43
C ASP A 154 19.95 4.34 2.79
N ASP A 155 20.58 3.21 3.11
CA ASP A 155 20.26 1.93 2.51
C ASP A 155 18.82 1.48 2.83
N ARG A 156 18.33 1.73 4.05
CA ARG A 156 16.96 1.37 4.45
C ARG A 156 15.94 2.20 3.66
N THR A 157 16.07 3.52 3.66
CA THR A 157 15.16 4.42 2.94
C THR A 157 15.12 4.09 1.45
N ARG A 158 16.29 3.85 0.83
CA ARG A 158 16.39 3.47 -0.57
C ARG A 158 15.75 2.12 -0.86
N LEU A 159 15.99 1.11 -0.03
CA LEU A 159 15.40 -0.22 -0.17
C LEU A 159 13.87 -0.18 -0.03
N ALA A 160 13.32 0.65 0.85
CA ALA A 160 11.88 0.81 1.00
C ALA A 160 11.24 1.43 -0.25
N ALA A 161 11.86 2.45 -0.84
CA ALA A 161 11.42 3.03 -2.11
C ALA A 161 11.55 2.04 -3.29
N GLU A 162 12.67 1.29 -3.36
CA GLU A 162 12.85 0.21 -4.35
C GLU A 162 11.75 -0.84 -4.21
N TYR A 163 11.48 -1.29 -2.97
CA TYR A 163 10.49 -2.31 -2.70
C TYR A 163 9.10 -1.83 -3.10
N ALA A 164 8.73 -0.60 -2.73
CA ALA A 164 7.47 0.02 -3.10
C ALA A 164 7.24 0.03 -4.60
N GLU A 165 8.23 0.50 -5.37
CA GLU A 165 8.12 0.58 -6.83
C GLU A 165 8.01 -0.81 -7.46
N ARG A 166 8.89 -1.75 -7.08
CA ARG A 166 8.85 -3.11 -7.63
C ARG A 166 7.60 -3.86 -7.20
N TYR A 167 7.13 -3.70 -5.97
CA TYR A 167 5.87 -4.29 -5.51
C TYR A 167 4.69 -3.83 -6.38
N ALA A 168 4.66 -2.56 -6.76
CA ALA A 168 3.56 -2.00 -7.55
C ALA A 168 3.66 -2.32 -9.06
N LEU A 169 4.88 -2.42 -9.61
CA LEU A 169 5.11 -2.52 -11.06
C LEU A 169 5.58 -3.91 -11.53
N ASP A 170 6.32 -4.65 -10.71
CA ASP A 170 6.92 -5.95 -11.05
C ASP A 170 7.15 -6.84 -9.80
N HIS A 171 6.07 -7.20 -9.11
CA HIS A 171 6.16 -7.99 -7.87
C HIS A 171 6.67 -9.43 -8.09
N HIS A 172 6.56 -9.95 -9.32
CA HIS A 172 7.16 -11.24 -9.69
C HIS A 172 8.67 -11.14 -9.88
N GLY A 173 9.19 -9.96 -10.21
CA GLY A 173 10.61 -9.70 -10.37
C GLY A 173 11.39 -9.59 -9.06
N LEU A 174 10.76 -9.65 -7.88
CA LEU A 174 11.43 -9.61 -6.56
C LEU A 174 12.27 -10.88 -6.32
N ASP A 175 13.49 -10.87 -6.84
CA ASP A 175 14.41 -12.00 -6.88
C ASP A 175 15.20 -12.23 -5.58
N ALA A 176 16.01 -13.30 -5.57
CA ALA A 176 16.83 -13.65 -4.41
C ALA A 176 17.81 -12.54 -4.01
N GLY A 177 18.38 -11.81 -4.99
CA GLY A 177 19.33 -10.73 -4.72
C GLY A 177 18.66 -9.55 -4.00
N PHE A 178 17.44 -9.20 -4.39
CA PHE A 178 16.63 -8.24 -3.66
C PHE A 178 16.36 -8.69 -2.23
N TRP A 179 15.86 -9.92 -2.04
CA TRP A 179 15.53 -10.42 -0.70
C TRP A 179 16.75 -10.56 0.21
N THR A 180 17.93 -10.88 -0.34
CA THR A 180 19.19 -10.86 0.44
C THR A 180 19.49 -9.46 0.98
N ARG A 181 19.38 -8.40 0.17
CA ARG A 181 19.58 -7.03 0.66
C ARG A 181 18.50 -6.60 1.65
N MET A 182 17.23 -6.88 1.36
CA MET A 182 16.13 -6.58 2.28
C MET A 182 16.33 -7.23 3.64
N LYS A 183 16.68 -8.53 3.69
CA LYS A 183 16.92 -9.24 4.95
C LYS A 183 18.19 -8.83 5.69
N ALA A 184 19.14 -8.18 5.01
CA ALA A 184 20.30 -7.60 5.66
C ALA A 184 19.96 -6.29 6.40
N SER A 185 18.95 -5.56 5.91
CA SER A 185 18.56 -4.24 6.45
C SER A 185 17.29 -4.26 7.29
N TYR A 186 16.40 -5.24 7.10
CA TYR A 186 15.09 -5.35 7.75
C TYR A 186 14.88 -6.72 8.38
N THR A 187 14.17 -6.73 9.51
CA THR A 187 13.65 -7.94 10.14
C THR A 187 12.47 -8.51 9.34
N ASP A 188 12.19 -9.81 9.49
CA ASP A 188 11.03 -10.45 8.86
C ASP A 188 9.71 -9.75 9.26
N ARG A 189 9.61 -9.26 10.50
CA ARG A 189 8.46 -8.47 10.97
C ARG A 189 8.30 -7.18 10.18
N GLU A 190 9.35 -6.38 10.07
CA GLU A 190 9.32 -5.13 9.31
C GLU A 190 9.01 -5.36 7.83
N ILE A 191 9.52 -6.45 7.23
CA ILE A 191 9.21 -6.80 5.84
C ILE A 191 7.71 -7.09 5.67
N VAL A 192 7.10 -7.84 6.58
CA VAL A 192 5.66 -8.12 6.55
C VAL A 192 4.85 -6.84 6.77
N GLU A 193 5.22 -6.03 7.77
CA GLU A 193 4.58 -4.73 8.02
C GLU A 193 4.63 -3.82 6.79
N LEU A 194 5.82 -3.64 6.21
CA LEU A 194 6.01 -2.84 5.00
C LEU A 194 5.16 -3.40 3.86
N SER A 195 5.13 -4.71 3.66
CA SER A 195 4.31 -5.34 2.60
C SER A 195 2.81 -5.06 2.78
N MET A 196 2.30 -5.05 4.02
CA MET A 196 0.92 -4.69 4.31
C MET A 196 0.65 -3.20 4.06
N CYS A 197 1.60 -2.33 4.41
CA CYS A 197 1.54 -0.91 4.09
C CYS A 197 1.46 -0.68 2.57
N LEU A 198 2.36 -1.30 1.80
CA LEU A 198 2.38 -1.22 0.34
C LEU A 198 1.07 -1.69 -0.28
N GLY A 199 0.54 -2.83 0.16
CA GLY A 199 -0.75 -3.35 -0.33
C GLY A 199 -1.92 -2.41 -0.05
N SER A 200 -1.97 -1.85 1.17
CA SER A 200 -2.96 -0.85 1.58
C SER A 200 -2.90 0.39 0.68
N TRP A 201 -1.74 1.04 0.59
CA TRP A 201 -1.58 2.26 -0.22
C TRP A 201 -1.79 2.01 -1.72
N LEU A 202 -1.39 0.84 -2.21
CA LEU A 202 -1.56 0.46 -3.61
C LEU A 202 -3.06 0.37 -3.96
N ALA A 203 -3.81 -0.41 -3.18
CA ALA A 203 -5.23 -0.62 -3.42
C ALA A 203 -6.03 0.68 -3.29
N PHE A 204 -5.78 1.42 -2.22
CA PHE A 204 -6.59 2.57 -1.84
C PHE A 204 -6.25 3.83 -2.64
N GLY A 205 -4.98 4.04 -2.96
CA GLY A 205 -4.58 5.10 -3.89
C GLY A 205 -5.16 4.87 -5.29
N ARG A 206 -5.20 3.62 -5.78
CA ARG A 206 -5.83 3.29 -7.06
C ARG A 206 -7.35 3.42 -7.02
N LEU A 207 -8.00 3.04 -5.93
CA LEU A 207 -9.44 3.27 -5.76
C LEU A 207 -9.76 4.76 -5.95
N ASN A 208 -9.07 5.63 -5.21
CA ASN A 208 -9.30 7.07 -5.28
C ASN A 208 -9.01 7.60 -6.69
N ARG A 209 -7.87 7.24 -7.29
CA ARG A 209 -7.49 7.73 -8.62
C ARG A 209 -8.39 7.23 -9.75
N VAL A 210 -8.80 5.97 -9.72
CA VAL A 210 -9.66 5.36 -10.74
C VAL A 210 -11.06 5.96 -10.71
N LEU A 211 -11.57 6.27 -9.51
CA LEU A 211 -12.89 6.86 -9.33
C LEU A 211 -12.89 8.40 -9.39
N GLY A 212 -11.73 9.04 -9.50
CA GLY A 212 -11.59 10.50 -9.53
C GLY A 212 -11.77 11.19 -8.18
N LEU A 213 -11.76 10.43 -7.07
CA LEU A 213 -11.99 10.96 -5.71
C LEU A 213 -10.81 11.81 -5.21
N ASP A 214 -9.65 11.69 -5.84
CA ASP A 214 -8.41 12.35 -5.45
C ASP A 214 -8.21 13.74 -6.08
N ALA A 215 -9.03 14.09 -7.07
CA ALA A 215 -8.92 15.33 -7.84
C ALA A 215 -9.94 16.40 -7.43
N GLU A 216 -10.96 16.02 -6.66
CA GLU A 216 -11.93 16.98 -6.13
C GLU A 216 -11.24 17.92 -5.15
N CYS A 217 -11.36 19.22 -5.43
CA CYS A 217 -10.61 20.29 -4.79
C CYS A 217 -11.18 20.63 -3.40
N VAL A 218 -11.18 19.65 -2.49
CA VAL A 218 -11.57 19.82 -1.10
C VAL A 218 -10.55 19.16 -0.20
N LEU A 219 -9.40 19.82 -0.04
CA LEU A 219 -8.73 19.74 1.26
C LEU A 219 -9.72 20.29 2.30
N PRO A 220 -9.99 19.62 3.43
CA PRO A 220 -10.67 20.25 4.55
C PRO A 220 -9.80 21.41 5.05
N SER A 221 -10.06 22.61 4.54
CA SER A 221 -9.48 23.83 5.05
C SER A 221 -10.09 24.07 6.43
N HIS A 222 -9.28 23.82 7.45
CA HIS A 222 -9.47 24.26 8.84
C HIS A 222 -10.68 23.69 9.59
N LEU A 223 -10.39 22.91 10.64
CA LEU A 223 -11.26 22.86 11.82
C LEU A 223 -11.65 24.30 12.21
N PRO A 224 -12.94 24.63 12.38
CA PRO A 224 -13.34 25.97 12.74
C PRO A 224 -12.83 26.31 14.14
N ASN A 225 -11.83 27.20 14.18
CA ASN A 225 -11.45 27.91 15.40
C ASN A 225 -12.56 28.95 15.69
N HIS A 226 -13.70 28.48 16.19
CA HIS A 226 -14.74 29.33 16.78
C HIS A 226 -14.70 29.20 18.29
N LEU A 227 -13.72 29.86 18.91
CA LEU A 227 -13.94 30.44 20.23
C LEU A 227 -14.58 31.81 20.01
N PRO A 228 -15.81 32.07 20.51
CA PRO A 228 -16.42 33.38 20.36
C PRO A 228 -15.61 34.42 21.16
N SER A 229 -15.02 35.35 20.45
CA SER A 229 -14.34 36.53 20.98
C SER A 229 -15.36 37.54 21.50
N HIS A 230 -16.04 37.25 22.61
CA HIS A 230 -16.81 38.24 23.35
C HIS A 230 -16.82 37.94 24.86
N ALA A 231 -15.74 38.30 25.53
CA ALA A 231 -15.77 38.79 26.91
C ALA A 231 -14.41 39.42 27.22
N ILE A 232 -14.32 40.75 27.07
CA ILE A 232 -13.65 41.72 27.95
C ILE A 232 -13.87 43.07 27.25
N ARG A 233 -15.00 43.71 27.57
CA ARG A 233 -15.07 45.17 27.53
C ARG A 233 -14.70 45.61 28.94
N ALA A 234 -13.50 46.14 29.07
CA ALA A 234 -13.16 47.01 30.18
C ALA A 234 -13.81 48.37 29.88
N ASP A 235 -14.84 48.71 30.64
CA ASP A 235 -15.18 50.11 30.92
C ASP A 235 -15.25 50.22 32.44
N GLY A 236 -14.35 51.01 32.99
CA GLY A 236 -14.44 51.48 34.37
C GLY A 236 -15.41 52.66 34.50
N GLN A 237 -15.72 52.95 35.76
CA GLN A 237 -16.41 54.15 36.29
C GLN A 237 -17.95 54.10 36.32
N ALA A 238 -18.53 53.76 37.47
CA ALA A 238 -18.88 54.72 38.53
C ALA A 238 -19.04 53.99 39.88
#